data_AF-A0A2V8KNV5-F1
#
_entry.id   AF-A0A2V8KNV5-F1
#
_cell.length_a   1.000
_cell.length_b   1.000
_cell.length_c   1.000
_cell.angle_alpha   90.00
_cell.angle_beta   90.00
_cell.angle_gamma   90.00
#
_symmetry.space_group_name_H-M   'P 1'
#
loop_
_entity.id
_entity.type
_entity.pdbx_description
1 polymer ?
#
loop_
_entity_poly.entity_id
_entity_poly.type
_entity_poly.pdbx_seq_one_letter_code
_entity_poly.pdbx_strand_id
1 'polypeptide(L)'
;MSAEKRRGRGAASNPANRFETLSYHSCHWDEPEDPAPQTLFLKDDSRTIINYNDSPDVGFSASINPYRGCEHGCIYCFARPNHEYLGFSAGLDFESKILV
;
A
#
# COMPACT_ATOMS: atom_id res chain seq x y z
N MET A 1 -9.93 20.93 7.73
CA MET A 1 -8.98 21.25 6.64
C MET A 1 -8.87 20.01 5.78
N SER A 2 -9.42 20.04 4.57
CA SER A 2 -9.38 18.88 3.67
C SER A 2 -7.94 18.71 3.20
N ALA A 3 -7.32 17.56 3.47
CA ALA A 3 -6.08 17.18 2.83
C ALA A 3 -6.26 17.35 1.32
N GLU A 4 -5.38 18.12 0.67
CA GLU A 4 -5.45 18.34 -0.76
C GLU A 4 -5.37 16.99 -1.49
N LYS A 5 -6.41 16.70 -2.28
CA LYS A 5 -6.52 15.40 -2.96
C LYS A 5 -5.44 15.31 -4.02
N ARG A 6 -4.38 14.55 -3.74
CA ARG A 6 -3.29 14.27 -4.69
C ARG A 6 -3.87 13.71 -5.99
N ARG A 7 -3.70 14.43 -7.10
CA ARG A 7 -4.24 14.03 -8.41
C ARG A 7 -3.65 12.68 -8.82
N GLY A 8 -4.49 11.79 -9.33
CA GLY A 8 -4.08 10.46 -9.80
C GLY A 8 -3.89 9.41 -8.69
N ARG A 9 -4.18 9.73 -7.42
CA ARG A 9 -4.12 8.79 -6.30
C ARG A 9 -5.53 8.52 -5.74
N GLY A 10 -5.74 7.29 -5.29
CA GLY A 10 -6.98 6.83 -4.66
C GLY A 10 -7.04 7.19 -3.17
N ALA A 11 -5.91 7.08 -2.47
CA ALA A 11 -5.76 7.40 -1.06
C ALA A 11 -5.60 8.90 -0.83
N ALA A 12 -6.40 9.44 0.08
CA ALA A 12 -6.30 10.85 0.49
C ALA A 12 -5.21 11.10 1.54
N SER A 13 -4.75 10.05 2.23
CA SER A 13 -3.78 10.13 3.33
C SER A 13 -2.83 8.94 3.33
N ASN A 14 -1.69 9.11 4.03
CA ASN A 14 -0.71 8.06 4.26
C ASN A 14 -0.63 7.76 5.76
N PRO A 15 -1.59 6.99 6.34
CA PRO A 15 -1.53 6.67 7.76
C PRO A 15 -0.27 5.86 8.08
N ALA A 16 0.21 5.94 9.32
CA ALA A 16 1.27 5.05 9.76
C ALA A 16 0.83 3.58 9.65
N ASN A 17 1.79 2.72 9.39
CA ASN A 17 1.59 1.27 9.38
C ASN A 17 1.16 0.79 10.78
N ARG A 18 0.11 -0.03 10.85
CA ARG A 18 -0.44 -0.53 12.12
C ARG A 18 0.51 -1.41 12.95
N PHE A 19 1.50 -2.02 12.32
CA PHE A 19 2.44 -2.95 12.94
C PHE A 19 3.75 -2.28 13.36
N GLU A 20 3.98 -1.05 12.91
CA GLU A 20 5.16 -0.27 13.31
C GLU A 20 4.97 0.34 14.70
N THR A 21 5.98 0.20 15.56
CA THR A 21 5.93 0.73 16.94
C THR A 21 6.15 2.24 16.97
N LEU A 22 6.98 2.75 16.06
CA LEU A 22 7.34 4.16 15.99
C LEU A 22 6.76 4.76 14.72
N SER A 23 6.05 5.88 14.87
CA SER A 23 5.63 6.69 13.74
C SER A 23 6.26 8.08 13.85
N TYR A 24 6.68 8.59 12.70
CA TYR A 24 7.17 9.95 12.59
C TYR A 24 6.01 10.86 12.22
N HIS A 25 5.81 11.91 13.01
CA HIS A 25 4.89 12.99 12.68
C HIS A 25 5.71 14.27 12.58
N SER A 26 5.66 14.96 11.44
CA SER A 26 6.32 16.25 11.31
C SER A 26 5.61 17.26 12.21
N CYS A 27 6.35 17.91 13.11
CA CYS A 27 5.85 19.00 13.95
C CYS A 27 6.07 20.38 13.30
N HIS A 28 6.44 20.42 12.02
CA HIS A 28 6.57 21.69 11.29
C HIS A 28 5.18 22.19 10.93
N TRP A 29 4.86 23.37 11.46
CA TRP A 29 3.54 23.97 11.38
C TRP A 29 3.28 24.67 10.04
N ASP A 30 4.31 24.89 9.22
CA ASP A 30 4.20 25.63 7.96
C ASP A 30 5.37 25.26 7.03
N GLU A 31 5.22 24.29 6.13
CA GLU A 31 6.01 24.19 4.89
C GLU A 31 5.19 23.45 3.81
N PRO A 32 5.39 23.80 2.53
CA PRO A 32 4.43 23.54 1.45
C PRO A 32 4.35 22.06 1.11
N GLU A 33 3.13 21.63 0.79
CA GLU A 33 2.73 20.32 0.26
C GLU A 33 3.88 19.43 -0.19
N ASP A 34 4.17 18.39 0.60
CA ASP A 34 5.04 17.30 0.18
C ASP A 34 4.68 16.90 -1.27
N PRO A 35 5.66 16.91 -2.19
CA PRO A 35 5.40 16.59 -3.58
C PRO A 35 4.70 15.23 -3.67
N ALA A 36 3.78 15.11 -4.62
CA ALA A 36 3.06 13.86 -4.83
C ALA A 36 4.08 12.72 -5.00
N PRO A 37 3.98 11.63 -4.20
CA PRO A 37 4.97 10.57 -4.24
C PRO A 37 4.98 9.93 -5.63
N GLN A 38 6.17 9.81 -6.20
CA GLN A 38 6.39 9.06 -7.43
C GLN A 38 6.20 7.57 -7.15
N THR A 39 5.75 6.82 -8.16
CA THR A 39 5.69 5.37 -8.04
C THR A 39 7.09 4.77 -8.16
N LEU A 40 7.46 3.97 -7.18
CA LEU A 40 8.70 3.24 -7.08
C LEU A 40 8.40 1.76 -7.21
N PHE A 41 9.18 1.10 -8.07
CA PHE A 41 9.18 -0.36 -8.18
C PHE A 41 10.32 -0.91 -7.33
N LEU A 42 9.96 -1.69 -6.31
CA LEU A 42 10.88 -2.31 -5.38
C LEU A 42 11.00 -3.80 -5.71
N LYS A 43 12.17 -4.38 -5.50
CA LYS A 43 12.35 -5.81 -5.72
C LYS A 43 11.58 -6.62 -4.68
N ASP A 44 10.86 -7.64 -5.12
CA ASP A 44 10.20 -8.58 -4.25
C ASP A 44 11.15 -9.69 -3.75
N ASP A 45 11.31 -9.82 -2.43
CA ASP A 45 12.09 -10.89 -1.77
C ASP A 45 11.23 -12.09 -1.34
N SER A 46 10.04 -12.26 -1.91
CA SER A 46 9.15 -13.39 -1.63
C SER A 46 9.81 -14.73 -1.98
N ARG A 47 9.70 -15.70 -1.07
CA ARG A 47 10.23 -17.06 -1.28
C ARG A 47 9.47 -17.86 -2.35
N THR A 48 8.19 -17.54 -2.55
CA THR A 48 7.29 -18.16 -3.54
C THR A 48 6.26 -17.13 -3.99
N ILE A 49 5.85 -17.22 -5.27
CA ILE A 49 4.78 -16.38 -5.85
C ILE A 49 3.40 -17.04 -5.77
N ILE A 50 3.35 -18.33 -5.42
CA ILE A 50 2.11 -19.11 -5.34
C ILE A 50 1.54 -18.97 -3.93
N ASN A 51 0.29 -18.53 -3.84
CA ASN A 51 -0.50 -18.51 -2.62
C ASN A 51 -1.52 -19.65 -2.64
N TYR A 52 -1.77 -20.27 -1.49
CA TYR A 52 -2.74 -21.35 -1.35
C TYR A 52 -3.88 -20.92 -0.43
N ASN A 53 -5.07 -21.44 -0.67
CA ASN A 53 -6.22 -21.24 0.19
C ASN A 53 -7.09 -22.51 0.25
N ASP A 54 -7.79 -22.69 1.35
CA ASP A 54 -8.67 -23.81 1.66
C ASP A 54 -10.13 -23.37 1.89
N SER A 55 -10.48 -22.17 1.45
CA SER A 55 -11.82 -21.62 1.65
C SER A 55 -12.87 -22.41 0.86
N PRO A 56 -13.97 -22.84 1.48
CA PRO A 56 -15.05 -23.52 0.78
C PRO A 56 -15.77 -22.61 -0.23
N ASP A 57 -15.61 -21.29 -0.10
CA ASP A 57 -16.26 -20.27 -0.93
C ASP A 57 -15.44 -19.91 -2.18
N VAL A 58 -14.18 -20.35 -2.26
CA VAL A 58 -13.24 -20.01 -3.34
C VAL A 58 -13.01 -21.24 -4.21
N GLY A 59 -13.42 -21.16 -5.49
CA GLY A 59 -13.38 -22.29 -6.42
C GLY A 59 -11.98 -22.72 -6.90
N PHE A 60 -10.90 -22.19 -6.32
CA PHE A 60 -9.52 -22.52 -6.65
C PHE A 60 -8.69 -22.70 -5.38
N SER A 61 -7.71 -23.62 -5.42
CA SER A 61 -6.83 -23.89 -4.29
C SER A 61 -5.54 -23.07 -4.29
N ALA A 62 -5.14 -22.52 -5.44
CA ALA A 62 -3.92 -21.76 -5.61
C ALA A 62 -4.13 -20.50 -6.47
N SER A 63 -3.40 -19.44 -6.15
CA SER A 63 -3.35 -18.19 -6.91
C SER A 63 -1.92 -17.68 -7.02
N ILE A 64 -1.69 -16.72 -7.92
CA ILE A 64 -0.40 -16.06 -8.08
C ILE A 64 -0.63 -14.55 -7.94
N ASN A 65 0.23 -13.89 -7.17
CA ASN A 65 0.29 -12.43 -7.06
C ASN A 65 1.59 -11.95 -7.72
N PRO A 66 1.57 -11.49 -8.98
CA PRO A 66 2.80 -11.13 -9.70
C PRO A 66 3.50 -9.88 -9.16
N TYR A 67 2.79 -9.06 -8.39
CA TYR A 67 3.29 -7.84 -7.76
C TYR A 67 2.45 -7.53 -6.52
N ARG A 68 2.97 -6.64 -5.65
CA ARG A 68 2.29 -6.23 -4.40
C ARG A 68 2.26 -4.71 -4.26
N GLY A 69 1.06 -4.12 -4.25
CA GLY A 69 0.82 -2.67 -4.40
C GLY A 69 0.18 -2.37 -5.76
N CYS A 70 -0.57 -1.29 -5.92
CA CYS A 70 -1.25 -1.00 -7.19
C CYS A 70 -1.53 0.49 -7.37
N GLU A 71 -1.06 1.09 -8.47
CA GLU A 71 -1.28 2.52 -8.78
C GLU A 71 -2.76 2.88 -8.90
N HIS A 72 -3.64 1.93 -9.26
CA HIS A 72 -5.08 2.19 -9.35
C HIS A 72 -5.63 2.64 -7.99
N GLY A 73 -5.15 2.06 -6.89
CA GLY A 73 -5.55 2.49 -5.55
C GLY A 73 -7.05 2.35 -5.27
N CYS A 74 -7.72 1.28 -5.72
CA CYS A 74 -9.14 1.09 -5.40
C CYS A 74 -9.37 1.16 -3.89
N ILE A 75 -10.34 1.96 -3.45
CA ILE A 75 -10.65 2.15 -2.03
C ILE A 75 -11.11 0.83 -1.36
N TYR A 76 -11.69 -0.07 -2.15
CA TYR A 76 -12.19 -1.38 -1.72
C TYR A 76 -11.20 -2.53 -2.02
N CYS A 77 -9.94 -2.23 -2.35
CA CYS A 77 -8.98 -3.29 -2.66
C CYS A 77 -8.63 -4.10 -1.40
N PHE A 78 -8.93 -5.40 -1.43
CA PHE A 78 -8.64 -6.31 -0.32
C PHE A 78 -7.14 -6.43 -0.02
N ALA A 79 -6.26 -6.10 -0.97
CA ALA A 79 -4.81 -6.23 -0.82
C ALA A 79 -4.17 -5.10 0.00
N ARG A 80 -4.89 -4.00 0.28
CA ARG A 80 -4.35 -2.84 1.01
C ARG A 80 -3.79 -3.21 2.40
N PRO A 81 -4.53 -3.93 3.27
CA PRO A 81 -4.01 -4.33 4.58
C PRO A 81 -2.75 -5.21 4.49
N ASN A 82 -2.62 -6.01 3.42
CA ASN A 82 -1.46 -6.89 3.26
C ASN A 82 -0.17 -6.09 3.02
N HIS A 83 -0.28 -4.87 2.50
CA HIS A 83 0.85 -3.98 2.29
C HIS A 83 1.51 -3.53 3.60
N GLU A 84 0.75 -3.52 4.70
CA GLU A 84 1.30 -3.21 6.02
C GLU A 84 2.19 -4.32 6.58
N TYR A 85 2.00 -5.58 6.18
CA TYR A 85 2.96 -6.64 6.55
C TYR A 85 4.34 -6.46 5.88
N LEU A 86 4.44 -5.57 4.90
CA LEU A 86 5.69 -5.22 4.22
C LEU A 86 6.38 -3.99 4.83
N GLY A 87 5.86 -3.46 5.95
CA GLY A 87 6.39 -2.24 6.58
C GLY A 87 5.92 -0.94 5.92
N PHE A 88 4.97 -1.01 4.98
CA PHE A 88 4.44 0.14 4.26
C PHE A 88 3.05 0.57 4.73
N SER A 89 2.62 1.79 4.44
CA SER A 89 1.24 2.20 4.71
C SER A 89 0.22 1.54 3.76
N ALA A 90 -0.97 1.20 4.26
CA ALA A 90 -2.10 0.80 3.42
C ALA A 90 -2.70 1.97 2.59
N GLY A 91 -2.25 3.21 2.82
CA GLY A 91 -2.70 4.42 2.14
C GLY A 91 -1.96 4.68 0.83
N LEU A 92 -1.14 5.73 0.82
CA LEU A 92 -0.42 6.18 -0.38
C LEU A 92 0.76 5.29 -0.71
N ASP A 93 1.41 4.66 0.27
CA ASP A 93 2.49 3.72 0.00
C ASP A 93 1.98 2.53 -0.86
N PHE A 94 0.78 2.01 -0.60
CA PHE A 94 0.17 0.97 -1.44
C PHE A 94 0.11 1.33 -2.93
N GLU A 95 -0.06 2.61 -3.26
CA GLU A 95 -0.20 3.11 -4.63
C GLU A 95 1.11 3.55 -5.25
N SER A 96 2.14 3.78 -4.43
CA SER A 96 3.41 4.39 -4.84
C SER A 96 4.64 3.51 -4.58
N LYS A 97 4.52 2.42 -3.83
CA LYS A 97 5.60 1.45 -3.58
C LYS A 97 5.11 0.07 -4.02
N ILE A 98 5.48 -0.32 -5.23
CA ILE A 98 5.00 -1.57 -5.83
C ILE A 98 6.14 -2.58 -5.84
N LEU A 99 5.95 -3.72 -5.19
CA LEU A 99 6.94 -4.80 -5.20
C LEU A 99 6.75 -5.67 -6.44
N VAL A 100 7.83 -5.94 -7.16
CA VAL A 100 7.88 -6.69 -8.42
C VAL A 100 9.04 -7.67 -8.48
#